data_AF-A0A2J8LEZ9-F1
#
_entry.id   AF-A0A2J8LEZ9-F1
#
_cell.length_a   1.000
_cell.length_b   1.000
_cell.length_c   1.000
_cell.angle_alpha   90.00
_cell.angle_beta   90.00
_cell.angle_gamma   90.00
#
_symmetry.space_group_name_H-M   'P 1'
#
loop_
_entity.id
_entity.type
_entity.pdbx_description
1 polymer ?
#
loop_
_entity_poly.entity_id
_entity_poly.type
_entity_poly.pdbx_seq_one_letter_code
_entity_poly.pdbx_strand_id
1 'polypeptide(L)' 'MCDRNGGRRLRQWLIEQIDSSMYPGLIWENDEKSMFRIPWKHAGKQD' A
#
# COMPACT_ATOMS: atom_id res chain seq x y z
N MET A 1 5.42 -23.56 4.61
CA MET A 1 5.06 -22.25 5.21
C MET A 1 6.26 -21.34 5.06
N CYS A 2 6.38 -20.69 3.91
CA CYS A 2 7.56 -19.90 3.54
C CYS A 2 7.53 -18.49 4.15
N ASP A 3 8.70 -18.08 4.60
CA ASP A 3 9.14 -16.73 4.99
C ASP A 3 8.60 -16.10 6.28
N ARG A 4 9.07 -16.68 7.40
CA ARG A 4 9.49 -15.88 8.55
C ARG A 4 10.94 -15.40 8.32
N ASN A 5 11.12 -14.09 8.31
CA ASN A 5 12.39 -13.37 8.55
C ASN A 5 13.33 -13.13 7.35
N GLY A 6 13.10 -12.00 6.68
CA GLY A 6 14.05 -11.35 5.77
C GLY A 6 13.53 -9.96 5.45
N GLY A 7 13.75 -9.00 6.37
CA GLY A 7 13.38 -7.57 6.33
C GLY A 7 12.25 -7.22 5.35
N ARG A 8 11.02 -7.00 5.85
CA ARG A 8 9.81 -6.69 5.05
C ARG A 8 10.17 -5.76 3.90
N ARG A 9 10.34 -6.33 2.70
CA ARG A 9 10.64 -5.54 1.50
C ARG A 9 9.44 -4.63 1.30
N LEU A 10 9.68 -3.32 1.18
CA LEU A 10 8.62 -2.29 1.10
C LEU A 10 7.52 -2.69 0.11
N ARG A 11 7.89 -3.30 -1.02
CA ARG A 11 6.95 -3.84 -2.02
C ARG A 11 5.97 -4.85 -1.44
N GLN A 12 6.45 -5.88 -0.73
CA GLN A 12 5.59 -6.93 -0.19
C GLN A 12 4.64 -6.34 0.86
N TRP A 13 5.17 -5.51 1.75
CA TRP A 13 4.36 -4.83 2.76
C TRP A 13 3.27 -3.96 2.12
N LEU A 14 3.62 -3.21 1.07
CA LEU A 14 2.69 -2.32 0.38
C LEU A 14 1.56 -3.09 -0.30
N ILE A 15 1.87 -4.21 -0.97
CA ILE A 15 0.87 -5.09 -1.58
C ILE A 15 -0.11 -5.59 -0.51
N GLU A 16 0.39 -6.05 0.64
CA GLU A 16 -0.46 -6.47 1.76
C GLU A 16 -1.37 -5.33 2.24
N GLN A 17 -0.87 -4.08 2.27
CA GLN A 17 -1.67 -2.94 2.70
C GLN A 17 -2.77 -2.60 1.70
N ILE A 18 -2.48 -2.62 0.40
CA ILE A 18 -3.48 -2.35 -0.65
C ILE A 18 -4.57 -3.44 -0.62
N ASP A 19 -4.16 -4.71 -0.59
CA ASP A 19 -5.12 -5.84 -0.56
C ASP A 19 -5.95 -5.87 0.74
N SER A 20 -5.42 -5.37 1.86
CA SER A 20 -6.16 -5.30 3.13
C SER A 20 -7.37 -4.34 3.08
N SER A 21 -7.41 -3.40 2.12
CA SER A 21 -8.45 -2.37 1.99
C SER A 21 -8.70 -1.56 3.28
N MET A 22 -7.74 -1.56 4.23
CA MET A 22 -7.85 -0.84 5.50
C MET A 22 -7.66 0.67 5.35
N TYR A 23 -7.04 1.11 4.25
CA TYR A 23 -6.71 2.51 4.01
C TYR A 23 -7.58 3.08 2.89
N PRO A 24 -8.54 3.97 3.19
CA PRO A 24 -9.46 4.49 2.20
C PRO A 24 -8.71 5.31 1.14
N GLY A 25 -8.84 4.91 -0.13
CA GLY A 25 -8.16 5.52 -1.26
C GLY A 25 -6.84 4.85 -1.65
N LEU A 26 -6.33 3.91 -0.84
CA LEU A 26 -5.23 3.02 -1.20
C LEU A 26 -5.78 1.82 -1.95
N ILE A 27 -5.80 1.88 -3.29
CA ILE A 27 -6.42 0.86 -4.14
C ILE A 27 -5.54 0.55 -5.36
N TRP A 28 -5.73 -0.65 -5.91
CA TRP A 28 -5.24 -0.99 -7.24
C TRP A 28 -6.05 -0.23 -8.29
N GLU A 29 -5.34 0.38 -9.25
CA GLU A 29 -5.97 1.04 -10.40
C GLU A 29 -6.25 0.05 -11.54
N ASN A 30 -5.48 -1.04 -11.60
CA ASN A 30 -5.65 -2.12 -12.56
C ASN A 30 -5.66 -3.50 -11.90
N ASP A 31 -6.36 -4.44 -12.53
CA ASP A 31 -6.49 -5.83 -12.04
C ASP A 31 -5.15 -6.58 -12.05
N GLU A 32 -4.21 -6.16 -12.91
CA GLU A 32 -2.86 -6.73 -12.99
C GLU A 32 -1.96 -6.35 -11.79
N LYS A 33 -2.47 -5.55 -10.85
CA LYS A 33 -1.76 -5.12 -9.63
C LYS A 33 -0.38 -4.50 -9.90
N SER A 34 -0.27 -3.72 -10.96
CA SER A 34 0.96 -3.01 -11.34
C SER A 34 0.89 -1.51 -11.07
N MET A 35 -0.32 -0.95 -10.93
CA MET A 35 -0.56 0.47 -10.68
C MET A 35 -1.50 0.63 -9.49
N PHE A 36 -1.14 1.50 -8.56
CA PHE A 36 -1.93 1.79 -7.37
C PHE A 36 -1.95 3.28 -7.08
N ARG A 37 -2.98 3.73 -6.36
CA ARG A 37 -3.13 5.12 -5.90
C ARG A 37 -2.88 5.20 -4.39
N ILE A 38 -2.15 6.22 -3.94
CA ILE A 38 -2.02 6.56 -2.51
C ILE A 38 -2.66 7.94 -2.29
N PRO A 39 -3.62 8.07 -1.35
CA PRO A 39 -4.18 9.36 -1.00
C PRO A 39 -3.12 10.18 -0.25
N TRP A 40 -2.60 11.23 -0.88
CA TRP A 40 -1.62 12.11 -0.25
C TRP A 40 -2.30 13.36 0.30
N LYS A 41 -2.43 13.43 1.63
CA LYS A 41 -2.80 14.67 2.32
C LYS A 41 -1.51 15.32 2.83
N HIS A 42 -1.21 16.53 2.36
CA HIS A 42 -0.07 17.30 2.88
C HIS A 42 -0.30 17.58 4.37
N ALA A 43 0.43 16.88 5.25
CA ALA A 43 0.32 17.03 6.70
C ALA A 43 0.77 18.41 7.23
N GLY A 44 1.31 19.27 6.36
CA GLY A 44 1.85 20.59 6.70
C GLY A 44 0.97 21.78 6.35
N LYS A 45 -0.21 21.59 5.73
CA LYS A 45 -1.20 22.66 5.62
C LYS A 45 -2.20 22.53 6.77
N GLN A 46 -1.91 23.24 7.86
CA GLN A 46 -2.97 23.76 8.70
C GLN A 46 -3.85 24.67 7.83
N ASP A 47 -5.16 24.58 8.00
CA ASP A 47 -6.07 25.64 7.58
C ASP A 47 -5.63 26.98 8.22
#